data_AF-A0A7V3PPE0-F1
#
_entry.id   AF-A0A7V3PPE0-F1
#
_cell.length_a   1.000
_cell.length_b   1.000
_cell.length_c   1.000
_cell.angle_alpha   90.00
_cell.angle_beta   90.00
_cell.angle_gamma   90.00
#
_symmetry.space_group_name_H-M   'P 1'
#
loop_
_entity.id
_entity.type
_entity.pdbx_description
1 polymer ?
#
loop_
_entity_poly.entity_id
_entity_poly.type
_entity_poly.pdbx_seq_one_letter_code
_entity_poly.pdbx_strand_id
1 'polypeptide(L)'
;MSNRGAFGLLVISWVLLCLGPASADGLWVKGNTHAHSTLSDGNVPPEQVAQWFREHGYGFVFLTDHNTLAPLDFFAAHSDAAFLILPGEELSDGGPEGIFAVHTNALGIAEPLKAAQADTVEGRLLGDAEVVRRAGAVLQL
;
A
#
# COMPACT_ATOMS: atom_id res chain seq x y z
N MET A 1 8.49 -31.70 65.81
CA MET A 1 9.14 -30.99 64.68
C MET A 1 8.60 -31.67 63.41
N SER A 2 7.52 -31.14 62.82
CA SER A 2 7.54 -30.14 61.72
C SER A 2 8.38 -30.66 60.54
N ASN A 3 7.86 -30.88 59.33
CA ASN A 3 7.10 -29.90 58.55
C ASN A 3 6.22 -30.54 57.46
N ARG A 4 5.15 -29.84 57.13
CA ARG A 4 4.11 -30.16 56.13
C ARG A 4 4.56 -29.75 54.71
N GLY A 5 4.04 -30.47 53.71
CA GLY A 5 3.48 -29.86 52.49
C GLY A 5 4.43 -29.61 51.33
N ALA A 6 4.07 -30.14 50.15
CA ALA A 6 3.71 -29.33 48.99
C ALA A 6 3.23 -30.24 47.84
N PHE A 7 1.91 -30.31 47.67
CA PHE A 7 1.30 -30.51 46.36
C PHE A 7 1.69 -29.31 45.48
N GLY A 8 2.24 -29.54 44.29
CA GLY A 8 2.52 -28.51 43.30
C GLY A 8 2.37 -29.08 41.91
N LEU A 9 1.28 -28.73 41.24
CA LEU A 9 0.98 -29.04 39.84
C LEU A 9 2.19 -28.71 38.94
N LEU A 10 2.65 -29.69 38.17
CA LEU A 10 3.36 -29.39 36.92
C LEU A 10 2.29 -29.02 35.87
N VAL A 11 1.95 -27.74 35.77
CA VAL A 11 1.36 -27.21 34.53
C VAL A 11 2.52 -27.11 33.55
N ILE A 12 2.73 -28.17 32.76
CA ILE A 12 3.62 -28.09 31.60
C ILE A 12 2.97 -27.09 30.64
N SER A 13 3.59 -25.92 30.58
CA SER A 13 3.29 -24.83 29.65
C SER A 13 3.23 -25.37 28.22
N TRP A 14 2.03 -25.53 27.70
CA TRP A 14 1.79 -25.67 26.26
C TRP A 14 1.86 -24.29 25.61
N VAL A 15 3.05 -23.68 25.62
CA VAL A 15 3.39 -22.70 24.59
C VAL A 15 3.86 -23.54 23.41
N LEU A 16 2.91 -23.93 22.56
CA LEU A 16 3.20 -24.41 21.22
C LEU A 16 3.95 -23.29 20.50
N LEU A 17 5.28 -23.42 20.53
CA LEU A 17 6.18 -22.73 19.65
C LEU A 17 5.93 -23.28 18.24
N CYS A 18 4.89 -22.79 17.57
CA CYS A 18 4.75 -22.96 16.12
C CYS A 18 5.68 -21.98 15.38
N LEU A 19 6.97 -22.00 15.72
CA LEU A 19 8.01 -21.51 14.83
C LEU A 19 8.47 -22.72 14.02
N GLY A 20 7.61 -23.12 13.08
CA GLY A 20 8.12 -23.85 11.92
C GLY A 20 9.22 -22.99 11.26
N PRO A 21 10.19 -23.61 10.58
CA PRO A 21 11.19 -22.83 9.85
C PRO A 21 10.44 -21.86 8.94
N ALA A 22 10.70 -20.57 9.08
CA ALA A 22 10.33 -19.61 8.05
C ALA A 22 10.94 -20.16 6.76
N SER A 23 10.10 -20.41 5.74
CA SER A 23 10.61 -20.84 4.45
C SER A 23 11.71 -19.88 4.00
N ALA A 24 12.75 -20.41 3.35
CA ALA A 24 13.74 -19.57 2.67
C ALA A 24 13.14 -18.77 1.51
N ASP A 25 11.88 -19.06 1.17
CA ASP A 25 11.03 -18.21 0.34
C ASP A 25 10.52 -17.06 1.21
N GLY A 26 10.85 -15.81 0.85
CA GLY A 26 10.42 -14.63 1.60
C GLY A 26 8.92 -14.63 1.90
N LEU A 27 8.52 -13.86 2.92
CA LEU A 27 7.12 -13.74 3.31
C LEU A 27 6.27 -13.25 2.12
N TRP A 28 5.39 -14.11 1.59
CA TRP A 28 4.39 -13.69 0.60
C TRP A 28 3.30 -12.90 1.31
N VAL A 29 3.10 -11.65 0.89
CA VAL A 29 2.06 -10.76 1.42
C VAL A 29 1.12 -10.39 0.29
N LYS A 30 -0.17 -10.72 0.46
CA LYS A 30 -1.23 -10.28 -0.46
C LYS A 30 -1.41 -8.76 -0.32
N GLY A 31 -1.30 -8.02 -1.41
CA GLY A 31 -1.53 -6.58 -1.41
C GLY A 31 -2.19 -6.09 -2.68
N ASN A 32 -2.70 -4.87 -2.64
CA ASN A 32 -3.25 -4.18 -3.81
C ASN A 32 -2.47 -2.89 -4.08
N THR A 33 -2.00 -2.71 -5.31
CA THR A 33 -1.10 -1.61 -5.68
C THR A 33 -1.81 -0.47 -6.43
N HIS A 34 -3.12 -0.60 -6.67
CA HIS A 34 -3.90 0.37 -7.44
C HIS A 34 -5.35 0.39 -6.95
N ALA A 35 -5.77 1.46 -6.27
CA ALA A 35 -7.14 1.64 -5.82
C ALA A 35 -7.53 3.12 -5.77
N HIS A 36 -8.78 3.37 -6.16
CA HIS A 36 -9.37 4.71 -6.18
C HIS A 36 -10.39 4.86 -5.05
N SER A 37 -10.55 6.10 -4.61
CA SER A 37 -11.51 6.52 -3.61
C SER A 37 -12.30 7.74 -4.11
N THR A 38 -13.16 8.30 -3.27
CA THR A 38 -13.86 9.56 -3.58
C THR A 38 -12.93 10.78 -3.67
N LEU A 39 -11.61 10.63 -3.47
CA LEU A 39 -10.65 11.70 -3.71
C LEU A 39 -10.42 11.94 -5.21
N SER A 40 -10.73 10.96 -6.06
CA SER A 40 -10.77 11.11 -7.52
C SER A 40 -12.08 10.58 -8.10
N ASP A 41 -12.10 9.38 -8.67
CA ASP A 41 -13.21 8.81 -9.43
C ASP A 41 -13.81 7.54 -8.80
N GLY A 42 -13.31 7.14 -7.63
CA GLY A 42 -13.86 6.05 -6.84
C GLY A 42 -15.21 6.41 -6.21
N ASN A 43 -15.95 5.39 -5.75
CA ASN A 43 -17.31 5.53 -5.27
C ASN A 43 -17.46 5.43 -3.73
N VAL A 44 -16.37 5.23 -3.00
CA VAL A 44 -16.36 5.19 -1.53
C VAL A 44 -15.14 5.94 -0.95
N PRO A 45 -15.25 6.47 0.29
CA PRO A 45 -14.15 7.16 0.95
C PRO A 45 -12.88 6.31 1.11
N PRO A 46 -11.69 6.93 1.20
CA PRO A 46 -10.41 6.25 1.44
C PRO A 46 -10.45 5.21 2.56
N GLU A 47 -11.14 5.52 3.66
CA GLU A 47 -11.28 4.65 4.83
C GLU A 47 -12.03 3.36 4.47
N GLN A 48 -13.08 3.46 3.65
CA GLN A 48 -13.88 2.31 3.24
C GLN A 48 -13.16 1.44 2.22
N VAL A 49 -12.38 2.04 1.31
CA VAL A 49 -11.47 1.30 0.43
C VAL A 49 -10.51 0.46 1.27
N ALA A 50 -9.80 1.10 2.20
CA ALA A 50 -8.84 0.45 3.06
C ALA A 50 -9.47 -0.64 3.95
N GLN A 51 -10.64 -0.36 4.54
CA GLN A 51 -11.38 -1.31 5.36
C GLN A 51 -11.74 -2.57 4.56
N TRP A 52 -12.21 -2.41 3.32
CA TRP A 52 -12.55 -3.56 2.48
C TRP A 52 -11.33 -4.48 2.29
N PHE A 53 -10.16 -3.94 1.91
CA PHE A 53 -8.96 -4.77 1.73
C PHE A 53 -8.51 -5.44 3.03
N ARG A 54 -8.56 -4.73 4.16
CA ARG A 54 -8.24 -5.28 5.48
C ARG A 54 -9.15 -6.48 5.82
N GLU A 55 -10.46 -6.33 5.65
CA GLU A 55 -11.44 -7.37 5.94
C GLU A 55 -11.32 -8.60 5.02
N HIS A 56 -10.66 -8.47 3.87
CA HIS A 56 -10.48 -9.52 2.87
C HIS A 56 -9.06 -10.13 2.85
N GLY A 57 -8.33 -9.99 3.96
CA GLY A 57 -7.06 -10.69 4.20
C GLY A 57 -5.88 -10.16 3.39
N TYR A 58 -5.92 -8.89 2.98
CA TYR A 58 -4.74 -8.21 2.43
C TYR A 58 -3.86 -7.71 3.56
N GLY A 59 -2.55 -7.63 3.32
CA GLY A 59 -1.58 -7.00 4.23
C GLY A 59 -1.28 -5.55 3.88
N PHE A 60 -1.56 -5.12 2.65
CA PHE A 60 -1.45 -3.71 2.29
C PHE A 60 -2.37 -3.28 1.13
N VAL A 61 -2.64 -1.98 1.07
CA VAL A 61 -3.26 -1.30 -0.08
C VAL A 61 -2.53 0.01 -0.36
N PHE A 62 -2.29 0.33 -1.63
CA PHE A 62 -1.99 1.68 -2.08
C PHE A 62 -3.29 2.40 -2.46
N LEU A 63 -3.46 3.62 -1.96
CA LEU A 63 -4.43 4.56 -2.53
C LEU A 63 -3.71 5.33 -3.64
N THR A 64 -4.27 5.31 -4.84
CA THR A 64 -3.65 5.84 -6.07
C THR A 64 -4.65 6.69 -6.83
N ASP A 65 -5.38 7.54 -6.11
CA ASP A 65 -6.34 8.47 -6.71
C ASP A 65 -5.68 9.35 -7.79
N HIS A 66 -6.46 9.73 -8.80
CA HIS A 66 -5.96 10.48 -9.96
C HIS A 66 -5.40 11.84 -9.58
N ASN A 67 -4.12 12.05 -9.87
CA ASN A 67 -3.41 13.33 -9.76
C ASN A 67 -3.57 14.01 -8.38
N THR A 68 -3.72 13.21 -7.33
CA THR A 68 -3.94 13.68 -5.96
C THR A 68 -3.44 12.65 -4.95
N LEU A 69 -3.30 13.10 -3.71
CA LEU A 69 -2.87 12.26 -2.59
C LEU A 69 -3.72 12.58 -1.36
N ALA A 70 -4.09 11.54 -0.61
CA ALA A 70 -4.67 11.75 0.72
C ALA A 70 -3.67 12.47 1.64
N PRO A 71 -4.14 13.20 2.68
CA PRO A 71 -3.25 13.82 3.67
C PRO A 71 -2.25 12.79 4.25
N LEU A 72 -0.98 13.15 4.42
CA LEU A 72 0.04 12.16 4.80
C LEU A 72 -0.21 11.50 6.17
N ASP A 73 -0.83 12.22 7.10
CA ASP A 73 -1.21 11.71 8.41
C ASP A 73 -2.31 10.64 8.34
N PHE A 74 -3.13 10.65 7.29
CA PHE A 74 -4.12 9.60 7.02
C PHE A 74 -3.48 8.21 7.01
N PHE A 75 -2.37 8.03 6.28
CA PHE A 75 -1.74 6.73 6.09
C PHE A 75 -1.24 6.15 7.42
N ALA A 76 -0.57 6.97 8.23
CA ALA A 76 -0.07 6.55 9.53
C ALA A 76 -1.21 6.32 10.54
N ALA A 77 -2.24 7.17 10.53
CA ALA A 77 -3.37 7.08 11.47
C ALA A 77 -4.24 5.84 11.25
N HIS A 78 -4.30 5.32 10.02
CA HIS A 78 -5.16 4.19 9.66
C HIS A 78 -4.40 2.89 9.41
N SER A 79 -3.07 2.91 9.39
CA SER A 79 -2.23 1.70 9.32
C SER A 79 -2.00 1.08 10.71
N ASP A 80 -1.74 -0.22 10.75
CA ASP A 80 -1.28 -0.92 11.95
C ASP A 80 -0.27 -2.04 11.58
N ALA A 81 0.12 -2.86 12.57
CA ALA A 81 1.09 -3.92 12.37
C ALA A 81 0.60 -5.06 11.46
N ALA A 82 -0.71 -5.20 11.24
CA ALA A 82 -1.32 -6.23 10.43
C ALA A 82 -1.68 -5.74 9.02
N PHE A 83 -1.94 -4.43 8.85
CA PHE A 83 -2.37 -3.86 7.58
C PHE A 83 -1.82 -2.45 7.34
N LEU A 84 -1.16 -2.28 6.20
CA LEU A 84 -0.59 -0.99 5.77
C LEU A 84 -1.47 -0.32 4.71
N ILE A 85 -1.73 0.97 4.90
CA ILE A 85 -2.28 1.83 3.86
C ILE A 85 -1.14 2.73 3.40
N LEU A 86 -0.82 2.65 2.11
CA LEU A 86 0.39 3.21 1.55
C LEU A 86 0.06 4.35 0.58
N PRO A 87 0.85 5.43 0.57
CA PRO A 87 0.63 6.57 -0.31
C PRO A 87 1.02 6.21 -1.75
N GLY A 88 0.16 6.59 -2.68
CA GLY A 88 0.44 6.57 -4.11
C GLY A 88 -0.45 7.54 -4.86
N GLU A 89 -0.18 7.70 -6.14
CA GLU A 89 -0.97 8.52 -7.05
C GLU A 89 -0.96 7.82 -8.41
N GLU A 90 -2.09 7.86 -9.11
CA GLU A 90 -2.12 7.58 -10.54
C GLU A 90 -1.97 8.91 -11.29
N LEU A 91 -0.84 9.05 -11.98
CA LEU A 91 -0.62 10.11 -12.95
C LEU A 91 -1.48 9.82 -14.18
N SER A 92 -2.63 10.45 -14.25
CA SER A 92 -3.50 10.42 -15.41
C SER A 92 -3.28 11.66 -16.26
N ASP A 93 -2.73 11.46 -17.45
CA ASP A 93 -2.43 12.50 -18.41
C ASP A 93 -2.81 12.04 -19.82
N GLY A 94 -2.66 12.91 -20.80
CA GLY A 94 -2.97 12.62 -22.19
C GLY A 94 -2.22 13.46 -23.18
N GLY A 95 -2.40 13.11 -24.44
CA GLY A 95 -1.88 13.89 -25.56
C GLY A 95 -2.59 15.24 -25.69
N PRO A 96 -2.01 16.16 -26.48
CA PRO A 96 -2.68 17.41 -26.85
C PRO A 96 -4.12 17.15 -27.29
N GLU A 97 -5.07 17.94 -26.79
CA GLU A 97 -6.50 17.83 -27.15
C GLU A 97 -7.15 16.46 -26.81
N GLY A 98 -6.52 15.65 -25.95
CA GLY A 98 -7.10 14.36 -25.50
C GLY A 98 -7.01 13.24 -26.54
N ILE A 99 -6.10 13.35 -27.51
CA ILE A 99 -5.95 12.35 -28.59
C ILE A 99 -5.52 10.96 -28.09
N PHE A 100 -4.93 10.88 -26.90
CA PHE A 100 -4.59 9.65 -26.21
C PHE A 100 -4.55 9.90 -24.69
N ALA A 101 -4.63 8.84 -23.90
CA ALA A 101 -4.45 8.87 -22.45
C ALA A 101 -3.25 7.99 -22.06
N VAL A 102 -2.52 8.40 -21.02
CA VAL A 102 -1.42 7.68 -20.39
C VAL A 102 -1.62 7.71 -18.89
N HIS A 103 -1.52 6.53 -18.28
CA HIS A 103 -1.75 6.32 -16.87
C HIS A 103 -0.54 5.58 -16.30
N THR A 104 0.08 6.14 -15.27
CA THR A 104 1.20 5.51 -14.56
C THR A 104 1.04 5.73 -13.07
N ASN A 105 1.40 4.75 -12.23
CA ASN A 105 1.33 4.96 -10.79
C ASN A 105 2.70 5.27 -10.21
N ALA A 106 2.72 6.26 -9.32
CA ALA A 106 3.82 6.58 -8.43
C ALA A 106 3.50 6.04 -7.03
N LEU A 107 4.17 4.98 -6.62
CA LEU A 107 3.94 4.35 -5.31
C LEU A 107 5.02 4.79 -4.31
N GLY A 108 4.60 5.19 -3.11
CA GLY A 108 5.51 5.60 -2.02
C GLY A 108 5.93 7.07 -2.08
N ILE A 109 5.06 7.95 -2.56
CA ILE A 109 5.31 9.40 -2.65
C ILE A 109 4.89 10.14 -1.36
N ALA A 110 5.45 11.33 -1.15
CA ALA A 110 5.09 12.23 -0.05
C ALA A 110 4.28 13.47 -0.50
N GLU A 111 4.16 13.69 -1.80
CA GLU A 111 3.40 14.77 -2.40
C GLU A 111 2.96 14.38 -3.82
N PRO A 112 1.83 14.90 -4.34
CA PRO A 112 1.42 14.71 -5.73
C PRO A 112 2.51 15.14 -6.71
N LEU A 113 2.71 14.34 -7.76
CA LEU A 113 3.71 14.59 -8.79
C LEU A 113 3.08 15.30 -9.99
N LYS A 114 3.90 16.07 -10.70
CA LYS A 114 3.50 16.69 -11.95
C LYS A 114 3.85 15.76 -13.11
N ALA A 115 2.82 15.27 -13.81
CA ALA A 115 2.98 14.47 -15.02
C ALA A 115 3.84 15.18 -16.07
N ALA A 116 4.60 14.39 -16.83
CA ALA A 116 5.47 14.88 -17.88
C ALA A 116 4.68 15.32 -19.11
N GLN A 117 5.25 16.24 -19.88
CA GLN A 117 4.60 16.74 -21.11
C GLN A 117 5.32 16.25 -22.37
N ALA A 118 4.55 15.62 -23.26
CA ALA A 118 4.97 15.23 -24.60
C ALA A 118 3.77 15.02 -25.55
N ASP A 119 4.02 15.09 -26.85
CA ASP A 119 2.98 14.93 -27.88
C ASP A 119 2.79 13.46 -28.32
N THR A 120 3.50 12.53 -27.68
CA THR A 120 3.45 11.09 -27.99
C THR A 120 3.21 10.26 -26.73
N VAL A 121 2.58 9.09 -26.89
CA VAL A 121 2.39 8.12 -25.81
C VAL A 121 3.73 7.71 -25.19
N GLU A 122 4.72 7.40 -26.03
CA GLU A 122 6.07 7.02 -25.58
C GLU A 122 6.74 8.15 -24.78
N GLY A 123 6.69 9.39 -25.28
CA GLY A 123 7.28 10.54 -24.60
C GLY A 123 6.66 10.81 -23.23
N ARG A 124 5.34 10.59 -23.08
CA ARG A 124 4.64 10.71 -21.79
C ARG A 124 5.05 9.60 -20.84
N LEU A 125 4.97 8.33 -21.27
CA LEU A 125 5.35 7.18 -20.44
C LEU A 125 6.79 7.27 -19.94
N LEU A 126 7.74 7.59 -20.82
CA LEU A 126 9.15 7.73 -20.44
C LEU A 126 9.38 8.98 -19.56
N GLY A 127 8.64 10.06 -19.81
CA GLY A 127 8.68 11.26 -18.99
C GLY A 127 8.15 11.02 -17.57
N ASP A 128 7.00 10.36 -17.44
CA ASP A 128 6.39 10.00 -16.16
C ASP A 128 7.29 9.03 -15.40
N ALA A 129 7.86 8.03 -16.09
CA ALA A 129 8.85 7.13 -15.49
C ALA A 129 10.03 7.90 -14.85
N GLU A 130 10.53 8.94 -15.52
CA GLU A 130 11.60 9.79 -14.99
C GLU A 130 11.13 10.67 -13.82
N VAL A 131 9.90 11.20 -13.88
CA VAL A 131 9.27 11.94 -12.78
C VAL A 131 9.19 11.06 -11.53
N VAL A 132 8.63 9.85 -11.65
CA VAL A 132 8.51 8.88 -10.54
C VAL A 132 9.88 8.48 -10.00
N ARG A 133 10.85 8.19 -10.89
CA ARG A 133 12.22 7.84 -10.50
C ARG A 133 12.90 8.97 -9.72
N ARG A 134 12.72 10.24 -10.12
CA ARG A 134 13.29 11.40 -9.41
C ARG A 134 12.67 11.63 -8.04
N ALA A 135 11.40 11.28 -7.87
CA ALA A 135 10.72 11.31 -6.58
C ALA A 135 11.18 10.19 -5.63
N GLY A 136 12.00 9.22 -6.10
CA GLY A 136 12.40 8.05 -5.31
C GLY A 136 11.27 7.05 -5.08
N ALA A 137 10.19 7.17 -5.84
CA ALA A 137 9.02 6.32 -5.77
C ALA A 137 9.17 5.08 -6.66
N VAL A 138 8.30 4.09 -6.43
CA VAL A 138 8.19 2.90 -7.28
C VAL A 138 7.24 3.20 -8.43
N LEU A 139 7.74 3.04 -9.66
CA LEU A 139 6.94 3.14 -10.87
C LEU A 139 6.16 1.85 -11.12
N GLN A 140 4.88 1.98 -11.42
CA GLN A 140 4.05 0.93 -11.99
C GLN A 140 3.46 1.42 -13.32
N LEU A 141 3.74 0.67 -14.39
CA LEU A 141 3.27 0.91 -15.77
C LEU A 141 2.16 -0.09 -16.14
#